data_AF-A0A9N9NE52-F1
#
_entry.id   AF-A0A9N9NE52-F1
#
_cell.length_a   1.000
_cell.length_b   1.000
_cell.length_c   1.000
_cell.angle_alpha   90.00
_cell.angle_beta   90.00
_cell.angle_gamma   90.00
#
_symmetry.space_group_name_H-M   'P 1'
#
loop_
_entity.id
_entity.type
_entity.pdbx_description
1 polymer ?
#
loop_
_entity_poly.entity_id
_entity_poly.type
_entity_poly.pdbx_seq_one_letter_code
_entity_poly.pdbx_strand_id
1 'polypeptide(L)'
;EGYKTTEDLIKFLGDQDLGLDDEDFKFINKQKIKGQNFLRLNADKLMNDAPLYFQYLASKVYCVSSGAWEDITQLHDCLKKCFNLEGPLENYAFFINNKEMDFVWTKMQIIDFLKQQKCSGDNPVRIFGKKEEKADTDSNKLIDFTKEEKEVVRKAFDRAFKDPSDLSKRFMLFINKCLRKYETTSEYYAPYTTLIQASGTGKSKLLMNFAENVMTVYCCLRDSKSSGYPSRSHIAKTLLDEFNHERKAIVTYLAYICACFQKMQEFNGSCKKWIDEHTNNNSQEDFWKDVERRMTNIILDLMKYQSDRTMAEGINKYFDGQKIIIGEGSVKCLFAFDEARTLVNQKVEGKSLFCYVRRALKLLPKNVGIFAIFTDTHLSISNFTPVYYLDPSKRVAEEGSQLFNPFYLLDTVDINIEMMDMNREFRYVPKLKESENPQHFFQYGRPLWGALLSPSDKVEGFKPERIIELAVDKLI
;
A
#
# COMPACT_ATOMS: atom_id res chain seq x y z
N GLU A 1 -44.68 -43.49 -8.61
CA GLU A 1 -45.93 -43.16 -9.32
C GLU A 1 -46.99 -42.41 -8.49
N GLY A 2 -46.80 -42.21 -7.18
CA GLY A 2 -47.85 -41.74 -6.27
C GLY A 2 -48.10 -40.23 -6.18
N TYR A 3 -47.19 -39.36 -6.63
CA TYR A 3 -47.31 -37.90 -6.42
C TYR A 3 -47.46 -37.15 -7.74
N LYS A 4 -48.71 -37.01 -8.21
CA LYS A 4 -49.02 -36.46 -9.54
C LYS A 4 -49.49 -35.01 -9.46
N THR A 5 -50.06 -34.58 -8.33
CA THR A 5 -50.59 -33.22 -8.15
C THR A 5 -49.70 -32.38 -7.22
N THR A 6 -50.05 -31.10 -7.06
CA THR A 6 -49.40 -30.19 -6.11
C THR A 6 -49.77 -30.55 -4.68
N GLU A 7 -51.01 -31.01 -4.43
CA GLU A 7 -51.45 -31.45 -3.10
C GLU A 7 -50.68 -32.68 -2.63
N ASP A 8 -50.43 -33.63 -3.54
CA ASP A 8 -49.61 -34.81 -3.29
C ASP A 8 -48.18 -34.43 -2.83
N LEU A 9 -47.60 -33.40 -3.46
CA LEU A 9 -46.26 -32.89 -3.14
C LEU A 9 -46.23 -32.18 -1.78
N ILE A 10 -47.24 -31.36 -1.49
CA ILE A 10 -47.36 -30.66 -0.20
C ILE A 10 -47.46 -31.67 0.95
N LYS A 11 -48.27 -32.72 0.76
CA LYS A 11 -48.40 -33.81 1.74
C LYS A 11 -47.05 -34.51 1.96
N PHE A 12 -46.35 -34.87 0.88
CA PHE A 12 -45.03 -35.48 0.97
C PHE A 12 -44.05 -34.59 1.76
N LEU A 13 -43.96 -33.30 1.44
CA LEU A 13 -43.04 -32.37 2.10
C LEU A 13 -43.39 -32.11 3.57
N GLY A 14 -44.69 -32.09 3.92
CA GLY A 14 -45.15 -32.00 5.30
C GLY A 14 -44.73 -33.20 6.15
N ASP A 15 -44.70 -34.39 5.56
CA ASP A 15 -44.29 -35.62 6.25
C ASP A 15 -42.76 -35.74 6.45
N GLN A 16 -41.94 -34.87 5.82
CA GLN A 16 -40.46 -34.94 5.88
C GLN A 16 -39.81 -34.10 7.00
N ASP A 17 -40.60 -33.47 7.87
CA ASP A 17 -40.12 -32.66 9.02
C ASP A 17 -39.02 -31.64 8.63
N LEU A 18 -39.28 -30.89 7.56
CA LEU A 18 -38.31 -29.96 6.95
C LEU A 18 -38.35 -28.53 7.52
N GLY A 19 -39.14 -28.29 8.57
CA GLY A 19 -39.31 -26.97 9.18
C GLY A 19 -40.07 -25.95 8.31
N LEU A 20 -40.85 -26.42 7.33
CA LEU A 20 -41.71 -25.59 6.47
C LEU A 20 -42.98 -25.18 7.22
N ASP A 21 -43.40 -23.93 7.07
CA ASP A 21 -44.61 -23.41 7.71
C ASP A 21 -45.81 -23.31 6.75
N ASP A 22 -46.97 -22.92 7.29
CA ASP A 22 -48.22 -22.83 6.53
C ASP A 22 -48.15 -21.81 5.37
N GLU A 23 -47.31 -20.77 5.46
CA GLU A 23 -47.14 -19.80 4.38
C GLU A 23 -46.27 -20.38 3.24
N ASP A 24 -45.26 -21.18 3.56
CA ASP A 24 -44.47 -21.91 2.57
C ASP A 24 -45.35 -22.88 1.77
N PHE A 25 -46.23 -23.63 2.45
CA PHE A 25 -47.15 -24.55 1.77
C PHE A 25 -48.19 -23.82 0.93
N LYS A 26 -48.70 -22.66 1.38
CA LYS A 26 -49.57 -21.80 0.55
C LYS A 26 -48.84 -21.28 -0.69
N PHE A 27 -47.58 -20.90 -0.57
CA PHE A 27 -46.77 -20.45 -1.70
C PHE A 27 -46.59 -21.57 -2.72
N ILE A 28 -46.19 -22.78 -2.29
CA ILE A 28 -46.04 -23.95 -3.17
C ILE A 28 -47.37 -24.29 -3.86
N ASN A 29 -48.48 -24.23 -3.14
CA ASN A 29 -49.81 -24.49 -3.70
C ASN A 29 -50.19 -23.47 -4.79
N LYS A 30 -49.88 -22.18 -4.56
CA LYS A 30 -50.12 -21.10 -5.52
C LYS A 30 -49.34 -21.29 -6.83
N GLN A 31 -48.13 -21.85 -6.76
CA GLN A 31 -47.29 -22.10 -7.93
C GLN A 31 -47.74 -23.31 -8.77
N LYS A 32 -48.70 -24.12 -8.30
CA LYS A 32 -49.25 -25.30 -9.01
C LYS A 32 -48.18 -26.27 -9.53
N ILE A 33 -47.13 -26.50 -8.74
CA ILE A 33 -46.01 -27.35 -9.13
C ILE A 33 -46.45 -28.82 -9.06
N LYS A 34 -46.53 -29.47 -10.23
CA LYS A 34 -46.82 -30.91 -10.30
C LYS A 34 -45.69 -31.72 -9.65
N GLY A 35 -46.03 -32.67 -8.76
CA GLY A 35 -45.04 -33.51 -8.08
C GLY A 35 -44.04 -34.22 -9.01
N GLN A 36 -44.45 -34.57 -10.22
CA GLN A 36 -43.56 -35.16 -11.25
C GLN A 36 -42.47 -34.19 -11.74
N ASN A 37 -42.74 -32.88 -11.75
CA ASN A 37 -41.75 -31.87 -12.12
C ASN A 37 -40.77 -31.60 -10.98
N PHE A 38 -41.24 -31.69 -9.73
CA PHE A 38 -40.39 -31.58 -8.54
C PHE A 38 -39.41 -32.76 -8.44
N LEU A 39 -39.90 -33.99 -8.65
CA LEU A 39 -39.06 -35.21 -8.67
C LEU A 39 -38.18 -35.35 -9.93
N ARG A 40 -38.41 -34.54 -10.97
CA ARG A 40 -37.54 -34.44 -12.16
C ARG A 40 -36.35 -33.49 -11.96
N LEU A 41 -36.22 -32.86 -10.79
CA LEU A 41 -34.94 -32.30 -10.34
C LEU A 41 -34.01 -33.47 -10.02
N ASN A 42 -33.35 -34.01 -11.06
CA ASN A 42 -32.34 -35.04 -10.89
C ASN A 42 -31.33 -34.57 -9.85
N ALA A 43 -31.02 -35.43 -8.87
CA ALA A 43 -30.04 -35.18 -7.82
C ALA A 43 -28.68 -34.71 -8.40
N ASP A 44 -28.34 -35.10 -9.63
CA ASP A 44 -27.15 -34.63 -10.35
C ASP A 44 -27.15 -33.13 -10.69
N LYS A 45 -28.32 -32.49 -10.85
CA LYS A 45 -28.43 -31.03 -11.00
C LYS A 45 -28.32 -30.31 -9.66
N LEU A 46 -28.84 -30.90 -8.58
CA LEU A 46 -28.73 -30.36 -7.22
C LEU A 46 -27.31 -30.50 -6.63
N MET A 47 -26.57 -31.55 -7.02
CA MET A 47 -25.20 -31.78 -6.56
C MET A 47 -24.13 -31.07 -7.39
N ASN A 48 -24.45 -30.61 -8.61
CA ASN A 48 -23.53 -29.88 -9.49
C ASN A 48 -23.80 -28.36 -9.60
N ASP A 49 -24.86 -27.84 -8.98
CA ASP A 49 -25.12 -26.40 -8.84
C ASP A 49 -24.45 -25.86 -7.57
N ALA A 50 -23.14 -25.63 -7.65
CA ALA A 50 -22.42 -24.89 -6.62
C ALA A 50 -22.81 -23.40 -6.71
N PRO A 51 -23.25 -22.77 -5.61
CA PRO A 51 -23.44 -21.32 -5.59
C PRO A 51 -22.08 -20.63 -5.67
N LEU A 52 -21.90 -19.78 -6.68
CA LEU A 52 -20.70 -18.99 -6.89
C LEU A 52 -21.03 -17.52 -6.61
N TYR A 53 -20.21 -16.87 -5.80
CA TYR A 53 -20.47 -15.52 -5.32
C TYR A 53 -19.55 -14.52 -6.01
N PHE A 54 -20.11 -13.46 -6.56
CA PHE A 54 -19.39 -12.43 -7.29
C PHE A 54 -19.73 -11.05 -6.71
N GLN A 55 -18.76 -10.15 -6.76
CA GLN A 55 -18.92 -8.77 -6.34
C GLN A 55 -18.14 -7.86 -7.29
N TYR A 56 -18.79 -6.83 -7.84
CA TYR A 56 -18.13 -5.79 -8.61
C TYR A 56 -17.93 -4.54 -7.73
N LEU A 57 -16.68 -4.12 -7.51
CA LEU A 57 -16.36 -2.98 -6.63
C LEU A 57 -17.05 -3.08 -5.25
N ALA A 58 -17.77 -2.04 -4.83
CA ALA A 58 -18.52 -1.98 -3.57
C ALA A 58 -20.01 -2.39 -3.72
N SER A 59 -20.38 -3.08 -4.81
CA SER A 59 -21.77 -3.52 -5.04
C SER A 59 -22.18 -4.68 -4.11
N LYS A 60 -23.47 -5.01 -4.11
CA LYS A 60 -24.00 -6.19 -3.43
C LYS A 60 -23.38 -7.46 -4.01
N VAL A 61 -23.14 -8.46 -3.17
CA VAL A 61 -22.72 -9.78 -3.63
C VAL A 61 -23.87 -10.48 -4.34
N TYR A 62 -23.62 -10.95 -5.57
CA TYR A 62 -24.56 -11.75 -6.35
C TYR A 62 -24.14 -13.22 -6.37
N CYS A 63 -25.12 -14.10 -6.18
CA CYS A 63 -24.94 -15.53 -6.34
C CYS A 63 -25.33 -15.93 -7.76
N VAL A 64 -24.42 -16.60 -8.46
CA VAL A 64 -24.64 -17.20 -9.77
C VAL A 64 -24.50 -18.72 -9.62
N SER A 65 -25.48 -19.46 -10.11
CA SER A 65 -25.41 -20.92 -10.12
C SER A 65 -24.36 -21.40 -11.14
N SER A 66 -23.54 -22.40 -10.80
CA SER A 66 -22.62 -23.03 -11.75
C SER A 66 -23.31 -23.71 -12.94
N GLY A 67 -24.60 -24.02 -12.85
CA GLY A 67 -25.40 -24.51 -13.97
C GLY A 67 -25.96 -23.42 -14.89
N ALA A 68 -25.79 -22.13 -14.55
CA ALA A 68 -26.32 -21.02 -15.33
C ALA A 68 -25.46 -20.63 -16.55
N TRP A 69 -24.27 -21.19 -16.69
CA TRP A 69 -23.29 -20.86 -17.73
C TRP A 69 -22.48 -22.09 -18.11
N GLU A 70 -22.12 -22.27 -19.39
CA GLU A 70 -21.28 -23.38 -19.85
C GLU A 70 -19.81 -23.00 -20.10
N ASP A 71 -19.55 -21.71 -20.30
CA ASP A 71 -18.23 -21.15 -20.55
C ASP A 71 -18.08 -19.77 -19.91
N ILE A 72 -16.84 -19.25 -19.91
CA ILE A 72 -16.52 -17.97 -19.25
C ILE A 72 -17.23 -16.78 -19.89
N THR A 73 -17.53 -16.84 -21.19
CA THR A 73 -18.24 -15.79 -21.92
C THR A 73 -19.71 -15.73 -21.47
N GLN A 74 -20.37 -16.88 -21.32
CA GLN A 74 -21.72 -16.94 -20.77
C GLN A 74 -21.78 -16.48 -19.32
N LEU A 75 -20.79 -16.85 -18.51
CA LEU A 75 -20.67 -16.34 -17.14
C LEU A 75 -20.55 -14.80 -17.14
N HIS A 76 -19.71 -14.25 -18.02
CA HIS A 76 -19.56 -12.81 -18.19
C HIS A 76 -20.88 -12.15 -18.59
N ASP A 77 -21.65 -12.71 -19.53
CA ASP A 77 -22.96 -12.18 -19.93
C ASP A 77 -23.99 -12.20 -18.79
N CYS A 78 -23.97 -13.22 -17.94
CA CYS A 78 -24.77 -13.24 -16.71
C CYS A 78 -24.38 -12.09 -15.78
N LEU A 79 -23.09 -11.93 -15.52
CA LEU A 79 -22.57 -10.90 -14.62
C LEU A 79 -22.77 -9.49 -15.17
N LYS A 80 -22.69 -9.33 -16.50
CA LYS A 80 -22.97 -8.09 -17.21
C LYS A 80 -24.38 -7.60 -16.95
N LYS A 81 -25.37 -8.50 -16.96
CA LYS A 81 -26.76 -8.19 -16.62
C LYS A 81 -26.94 -7.91 -15.12
N CYS A 82 -26.19 -8.57 -14.24
CA CYS A 82 -26.31 -8.37 -12.80
C CYS A 82 -25.66 -7.06 -12.32
N PHE A 83 -24.54 -6.65 -12.91
CA PHE A 83 -23.72 -5.53 -12.46
C PHE A 83 -23.68 -4.32 -13.41
N ASN A 84 -24.41 -4.36 -14.53
CA ASN A 84 -24.30 -3.37 -15.61
C ASN A 84 -22.86 -3.16 -16.11
N LEU A 85 -22.13 -4.26 -16.35
CA LEU A 85 -20.76 -4.17 -16.89
C LEU A 85 -20.78 -3.64 -18.34
N GLU A 86 -19.83 -2.79 -18.70
CA GLU A 86 -19.67 -2.24 -20.05
C GLU A 86 -18.50 -2.89 -20.80
N GLY A 87 -18.64 -3.14 -22.10
CA GLY A 87 -17.56 -3.75 -22.90
C GLY A 87 -17.46 -5.29 -22.82
N PRO A 88 -16.37 -5.86 -23.37
CA PRO A 88 -16.14 -7.31 -23.44
C PRO A 88 -15.36 -7.84 -22.22
N LEU A 89 -15.25 -9.17 -22.09
CA LEU A 89 -14.67 -9.85 -20.91
C LEU A 89 -13.21 -9.46 -20.64
N GLU A 90 -12.44 -9.15 -21.68
CA GLU A 90 -11.02 -8.76 -21.59
C GLU A 90 -10.82 -7.46 -20.80
N ASN A 91 -11.86 -6.64 -20.69
CA ASN A 91 -11.86 -5.42 -19.90
C ASN A 91 -12.04 -5.69 -18.41
N TYR A 92 -12.02 -6.95 -17.97
CA TYR A 92 -12.25 -7.32 -16.58
C TYR A 92 -11.21 -8.31 -16.06
N ALA A 93 -10.94 -8.23 -14.76
CA ALA A 93 -10.10 -9.13 -14.01
C ALA A 93 -10.89 -9.67 -12.81
N PHE A 94 -10.80 -10.98 -12.56
CA PHE A 94 -11.57 -11.66 -11.54
C PHE A 94 -10.60 -12.20 -10.50
N PHE A 95 -10.77 -11.78 -9.25
CA PHE A 95 -9.87 -12.15 -8.16
C PHE A 95 -10.62 -12.76 -6.98
N ILE A 96 -10.02 -13.78 -6.37
CA ILE A 96 -10.44 -14.28 -5.07
C ILE A 96 -9.20 -14.61 -4.25
N ASN A 97 -9.14 -14.17 -2.99
CA ASN A 97 -7.94 -14.33 -2.13
C ASN A 97 -6.61 -13.89 -2.80
N ASN A 98 -6.62 -12.76 -3.52
CA ASN A 98 -5.49 -12.20 -4.27
C ASN A 98 -4.94 -13.10 -5.40
N LYS A 99 -5.71 -14.09 -5.87
CA LYS A 99 -5.39 -14.87 -7.07
C LYS A 99 -6.32 -14.48 -8.20
N GLU A 100 -5.74 -14.19 -9.36
CA GLU A 100 -6.49 -13.92 -10.59
C GLU A 100 -6.99 -15.23 -11.19
N MET A 101 -8.21 -15.22 -11.68
CA MET A 101 -8.79 -16.30 -12.46
C MET A 101 -8.35 -16.15 -13.93
N ASP A 102 -7.89 -17.24 -14.53
CA ASP A 102 -7.50 -17.26 -15.94
C ASP A 102 -8.71 -17.58 -16.82
N PHE A 103 -8.98 -16.75 -17.82
CA PHE A 103 -10.13 -16.91 -18.72
C PHE A 103 -9.92 -18.00 -19.78
N VAL A 104 -8.71 -18.56 -19.89
CA VAL A 104 -8.44 -19.73 -20.75
C VAL A 104 -8.89 -21.03 -20.08
N TRP A 105 -9.22 -21.01 -18.78
CA TRP A 105 -9.66 -22.19 -18.05
C TRP A 105 -11.04 -22.70 -18.50
N THR A 106 -11.18 -24.03 -18.49
CA THR A 106 -12.48 -24.69 -18.65
C THR A 106 -13.39 -24.40 -17.44
N LYS A 107 -14.70 -24.52 -17.63
CA LYS A 107 -15.70 -24.39 -16.54
C LYS A 107 -15.36 -25.23 -15.31
N MET A 108 -14.93 -26.48 -15.50
CA MET A 108 -14.53 -27.36 -14.39
C MET A 108 -13.30 -26.81 -13.64
N GLN A 109 -12.29 -26.33 -14.36
CA GLN A 109 -11.10 -25.72 -13.75
C GLN A 109 -11.45 -24.45 -12.96
N ILE A 110 -12.37 -23.62 -13.48
CA ILE A 110 -12.87 -22.44 -12.77
C ILE A 110 -13.60 -22.84 -11.50
N ILE A 111 -14.53 -23.80 -11.57
CA ILE A 111 -15.30 -24.26 -10.40
C ILE A 111 -14.37 -24.86 -9.35
N ASP A 112 -13.42 -25.71 -9.74
CA ASP A 112 -12.46 -26.32 -8.83
C ASP A 112 -11.54 -25.27 -8.19
N PHE A 113 -11.08 -24.28 -8.98
CA PHE A 113 -10.34 -23.14 -8.45
C PHE A 113 -11.14 -22.37 -7.40
N LEU A 114 -12.41 -22.05 -7.67
CA LEU A 114 -13.27 -21.32 -6.74
C LEU A 114 -13.58 -22.13 -5.48
N LYS A 115 -13.75 -23.45 -5.59
CA LYS A 115 -13.86 -24.36 -4.44
C LYS A 115 -12.58 -24.36 -3.61
N GLN A 116 -11.40 -24.47 -4.23
CA GLN A 116 -10.11 -24.39 -3.54
C GLN A 116 -9.89 -23.04 -2.85
N GLN A 117 -10.39 -21.94 -3.44
CA GLN A 117 -10.31 -20.62 -2.84
C GLN A 117 -11.45 -20.31 -1.85
N LYS A 118 -12.30 -21.30 -1.51
CA LYS A 118 -13.41 -21.17 -0.55
C LYS A 118 -14.36 -20.00 -0.89
N CYS A 119 -14.81 -19.96 -2.14
CA CYS A 119 -15.80 -18.97 -2.60
C CYS A 119 -17.10 -19.08 -1.78
N SER A 120 -17.56 -17.96 -1.23
CA SER A 120 -18.78 -17.86 -0.42
C SER A 120 -19.30 -16.41 -0.41
N GLY A 121 -20.46 -16.16 0.21
CA GLY A 121 -20.99 -14.80 0.36
C GLY A 121 -20.03 -13.83 1.05
N ASP A 122 -19.27 -14.30 2.04
CA ASP A 122 -18.28 -13.51 2.77
C ASP A 122 -16.90 -13.46 2.09
N ASN A 123 -16.69 -14.30 1.07
CA ASN A 123 -15.48 -14.35 0.27
C ASN A 123 -15.83 -14.49 -1.23
N PRO A 124 -16.42 -13.45 -1.84
CA PRO A 124 -16.82 -13.50 -3.23
C PRO A 124 -15.63 -13.29 -4.17
N VAL A 125 -15.80 -13.71 -5.42
CA VAL A 125 -14.94 -13.33 -6.54
C VAL A 125 -15.14 -11.85 -6.82
N ARG A 126 -14.08 -11.06 -6.65
CA ARG A 126 -14.05 -9.63 -6.91
C ARG A 126 -13.74 -9.36 -8.37
N ILE A 127 -14.63 -8.65 -9.04
CA ILE A 127 -14.49 -8.23 -10.42
C ILE A 127 -13.95 -6.80 -10.44
N PHE A 128 -12.90 -6.56 -11.22
CA PHE A 128 -12.29 -5.26 -11.45
C PHE A 128 -12.25 -4.98 -12.94
N GLY A 129 -12.42 -3.72 -13.37
CA GLY A 129 -12.15 -3.35 -14.75
C GLY A 129 -10.64 -3.34 -15.01
N LYS A 130 -10.16 -4.13 -15.98
CA LYS A 130 -8.86 -3.91 -16.63
C LYS A 130 -9.03 -2.64 -17.47
N LYS A 131 -8.40 -1.54 -17.07
CA LYS A 131 -8.34 -0.34 -17.93
C LYS A 131 -7.79 -0.78 -19.29
N GLU A 132 -8.56 -0.61 -20.36
CA GLU A 132 -7.97 -0.59 -21.70
C GLU A 132 -6.87 0.47 -21.68
N GLU A 133 -5.67 0.15 -22.18
CA GLU A 133 -4.69 1.13 -22.65
C GLU A 133 -5.20 1.83 -23.93
N LYS A 134 -6.47 2.25 -23.95
CA LYS A 134 -6.85 3.39 -24.76
C LYS A 134 -6.51 4.60 -23.92
N ALA A 135 -5.77 5.52 -24.54
CA ALA A 135 -5.49 6.83 -23.98
C ALA A 135 -6.81 7.48 -23.57
N ASP A 136 -7.17 7.28 -22.30
CA ASP A 136 -8.24 7.97 -21.64
C ASP A 136 -7.73 9.39 -21.41
N THR A 137 -8.01 10.25 -22.39
CA THR A 137 -7.64 11.67 -22.37
C THR A 137 -8.41 12.46 -21.31
N ASP A 138 -9.31 11.84 -20.52
CA ASP A 138 -10.10 12.56 -19.52
C ASP A 138 -10.02 12.05 -18.07
N SER A 139 -9.50 10.85 -17.78
CA SER A 139 -9.27 10.40 -16.38
C SER A 139 -7.82 10.48 -15.89
N ASN A 140 -6.92 11.02 -16.71
CA ASN A 140 -5.54 11.33 -16.35
C ASN A 140 -5.27 12.85 -16.40
N LYS A 141 -6.21 13.66 -15.92
CA LYS A 141 -5.82 14.97 -15.38
C LYS A 141 -5.03 14.72 -14.10
N LEU A 142 -3.75 14.33 -14.25
CA LEU A 142 -2.74 14.68 -13.27
C LEU A 142 -3.00 16.15 -12.94
N ILE A 143 -3.40 16.42 -11.69
CA ILE A 143 -3.59 17.79 -11.25
C ILE A 143 -2.22 18.46 -11.33
N ASP A 144 -1.96 19.12 -12.45
CA ASP A 144 -0.73 19.88 -12.62
C ASP A 144 -0.94 21.22 -11.92
N PHE A 145 -0.17 21.41 -10.87
CA PHE A 145 -0.17 22.64 -10.13
C PHE A 145 0.44 23.74 -10.99
N THR A 146 -0.20 24.90 -11.07
CA THR A 146 0.44 26.09 -11.63
C THR A 146 1.69 26.45 -10.84
N LYS A 147 2.52 27.38 -11.35
CA LYS A 147 3.73 27.82 -10.62
C LYS A 147 3.38 28.41 -9.25
N GLU A 148 2.28 29.16 -9.18
CA GLU A 148 1.75 29.75 -7.96
C GLU A 148 1.23 28.67 -7.02
N GLU A 149 0.49 27.69 -7.55
CA GLU A 149 -0.02 26.57 -6.75
C GLU A 149 1.12 25.69 -6.19
N LYS A 150 2.19 25.48 -6.95
CA LYS A 150 3.40 24.77 -6.48
C LYS A 150 4.03 25.49 -5.28
N GLU A 151 4.04 26.82 -5.29
CA GLU A 151 4.52 27.61 -4.15
C GLU A 151 3.61 27.49 -2.93
N VAL A 152 2.28 27.50 -3.13
CA VAL A 152 1.31 27.24 -2.04
C VAL A 152 1.53 25.88 -1.40
N VAL A 153 1.62 24.82 -2.21
CA VAL A 153 1.85 23.44 -1.73
C VAL A 153 3.17 23.34 -0.96
N ARG A 154 4.24 23.95 -1.49
CA ARG A 154 5.55 23.99 -0.83
C ARG A 154 5.47 24.71 0.52
N LYS A 155 4.87 25.90 0.57
CA LYS A 155 4.70 26.67 1.81
C LYS A 155 3.84 25.95 2.84
N ALA A 156 2.75 25.31 2.39
CA ALA A 156 1.92 24.46 3.23
C ALA A 156 2.74 23.31 3.85
N PHE A 157 3.62 22.68 3.07
CA PHE A 157 4.53 21.65 3.58
C PHE A 157 5.57 22.23 4.54
N ASP A 158 6.11 23.42 4.29
CA ASP A 158 7.14 24.05 5.10
C ASP A 158 6.65 24.58 6.46
N ARG A 159 5.33 24.61 6.70
CA ARG A 159 4.74 24.98 8.01
C ARG A 159 5.40 24.24 9.17
N ALA A 160 5.48 24.87 10.33
CA ALA A 160 6.02 24.24 11.53
C ALA A 160 5.26 22.94 11.86
N PHE A 161 5.99 21.89 12.23
CA PHE A 161 5.40 20.62 12.60
C PHE A 161 4.67 20.75 13.94
N LYS A 162 3.38 20.39 13.98
CA LYS A 162 2.58 20.36 15.21
C LYS A 162 2.69 18.98 15.83
N ASP A 163 3.20 18.92 17.06
CA ASP A 163 3.41 17.67 17.79
C ASP A 163 2.94 17.74 19.26
N PRO A 164 1.63 17.88 19.51
CA PRO A 164 1.09 17.95 20.87
C PRO A 164 1.12 16.61 21.62
N SER A 165 1.40 15.49 20.93
CA SER A 165 1.34 14.13 21.50
C SER A 165 2.71 13.44 21.58
N ASP A 166 3.79 14.22 21.49
CA ASP A 166 5.17 13.72 21.46
C ASP A 166 5.38 12.60 20.42
N LEU A 167 4.69 12.68 19.28
CA LEU A 167 4.72 11.74 18.17
C LEU A 167 6.14 11.49 17.68
N SER A 168 6.95 12.54 17.52
CA SER A 168 8.34 12.42 17.06
C SER A 168 9.18 11.59 18.02
N LYS A 169 8.96 11.77 19.34
CA LYS A 169 9.62 11.00 20.40
C LYS A 169 9.14 9.55 20.42
N ARG A 170 7.83 9.30 20.29
CA ARG A 170 7.27 7.95 20.19
C ARG A 170 7.78 7.21 18.96
N PHE A 171 7.87 7.88 17.82
CA PHE A 171 8.45 7.35 16.60
C PHE A 171 9.93 6.98 16.79
N MET A 172 10.73 7.85 17.43
CA MET A 172 12.12 7.56 17.77
C MET A 172 12.26 6.31 18.64
N LEU A 173 11.49 6.23 19.73
CA LEU A 173 11.51 5.09 20.66
C LEU A 173 11.14 3.79 19.95
N PHE A 174 10.15 3.85 19.06
CA PHE A 174 9.71 2.72 18.27
C PHE A 174 10.82 2.23 17.33
N ILE A 175 11.46 3.10 16.55
CA ILE A 175 12.51 2.68 15.61
C ILE A 175 13.72 2.13 16.39
N ASN A 176 14.15 2.79 17.47
CA ASN A 176 15.25 2.30 18.31
C ASN A 176 14.95 0.92 18.89
N LYS A 177 13.69 0.66 19.30
CA LYS A 177 13.25 -0.66 19.75
C LYS A 177 13.35 -1.70 18.64
N CYS A 178 12.95 -1.38 17.41
CA CYS A 178 13.07 -2.27 16.26
C CYS A 178 14.54 -2.57 15.93
N LEU A 179 15.39 -1.54 15.83
CA LEU A 179 16.81 -1.71 15.55
C LEU A 179 17.48 -2.57 16.63
N ARG A 180 17.25 -2.29 17.92
CA ARG A 180 17.80 -3.09 19.02
C ARG A 180 17.44 -4.57 18.87
N LYS A 181 16.17 -4.87 18.57
CA LYS A 181 15.74 -6.26 18.35
C LYS A 181 16.44 -6.91 17.15
N TYR A 182 16.63 -6.18 16.05
CA TYR A 182 17.35 -6.67 14.88
C TYR A 182 18.82 -7.00 15.20
N GLU A 183 19.46 -6.13 16.00
CA GLU A 183 20.84 -6.29 16.42
C GLU A 183 21.02 -7.48 17.37
N THR A 184 20.11 -7.67 18.34
CA THR A 184 20.25 -8.69 19.39
C THR A 184 19.63 -10.05 19.05
N THR A 185 18.85 -10.18 17.98
CA THR A 185 18.16 -11.44 17.63
C THR A 185 18.38 -11.84 16.17
N SER A 186 18.16 -13.11 15.82
CA SER A 186 18.09 -13.58 14.43
C SER A 186 16.66 -13.68 13.91
N GLU A 187 15.65 -13.13 14.61
CA GLU A 187 14.23 -13.34 14.26
C GLU A 187 13.75 -12.49 13.07
N TYR A 188 14.32 -11.29 12.91
CA TYR A 188 13.86 -10.29 11.95
C TYR A 188 14.66 -10.33 10.64
N TYR A 189 13.97 -10.16 9.52
CA TYR A 189 14.56 -10.31 8.18
C TYR A 189 15.58 -9.23 7.81
N ALA A 190 15.27 -7.96 8.10
CA ALA A 190 16.10 -6.80 7.77
C ALA A 190 15.72 -5.61 8.68
N PRO A 191 16.60 -4.60 8.86
CA PRO A 191 16.36 -3.46 9.75
C PRO A 191 15.44 -2.42 9.09
N TYR A 192 14.17 -2.77 8.89
CA TYR A 192 13.19 -1.84 8.34
C TYR A 192 11.78 -2.01 8.90
N THR A 193 10.98 -0.96 8.78
CA THR A 193 9.52 -1.07 8.94
C THR A 193 8.82 -0.08 8.01
N THR A 194 7.49 -0.04 8.08
CA THR A 194 6.65 0.86 7.30
C THR A 194 5.98 1.91 8.18
N LEU A 195 5.80 3.09 7.59
CA LEU A 195 4.99 4.16 8.14
C LEU A 195 3.67 4.22 7.37
N ILE A 196 2.58 3.82 8.03
CA ILE A 196 1.30 3.57 7.38
C ILE A 196 0.28 4.61 7.80
N GLN A 197 -0.28 5.30 6.82
CA GLN A 197 -1.52 6.07 6.91
C GLN A 197 -1.95 6.56 5.51
N ALA A 198 -3.20 7.01 5.36
CA ALA A 198 -3.69 7.68 4.17
C ALA A 198 -2.84 8.92 3.74
N SER A 199 -2.97 9.33 2.48
CA SER A 199 -2.32 10.53 1.95
C SER A 199 -2.76 11.80 2.69
N GLY A 200 -1.86 12.78 2.86
CA GLY A 200 -2.17 14.07 3.51
C GLY A 200 -2.21 14.04 5.04
N THR A 201 -1.88 12.93 5.68
CA THR A 201 -1.80 12.80 7.15
C THR A 201 -0.47 13.22 7.76
N GLY A 202 0.50 13.63 6.94
CA GLY A 202 1.77 14.17 7.43
C GLY A 202 2.90 13.15 7.57
N LYS A 203 2.84 11.98 6.91
CA LYS A 203 3.96 11.00 6.91
C LYS A 203 5.30 11.62 6.50
N SER A 204 5.36 12.22 5.31
CA SER A 204 6.56 12.89 4.80
C SER A 204 6.98 14.03 5.73
N LYS A 205 6.02 14.74 6.33
CA LYS A 205 6.30 15.84 7.26
C LYS A 205 6.91 15.34 8.58
N LEU A 206 6.41 14.22 9.14
CA LEU A 206 7.00 13.55 10.29
C LEU A 206 8.45 13.13 9.99
N LEU A 207 8.70 12.55 8.83
CA LEU A 207 10.05 12.14 8.43
C LEU A 207 11.01 13.34 8.30
N MET A 208 10.55 14.45 7.70
CA MET A 208 11.37 15.68 7.62
C MET A 208 11.63 16.29 9.00
N ASN A 209 10.62 16.31 9.89
CA ASN A 209 10.80 16.79 11.26
C ASN A 209 11.77 15.89 12.05
N PHE A 210 11.66 14.58 11.88
CA PHE A 210 12.57 13.60 12.48
C PHE A 210 14.01 13.79 11.99
N ALA A 211 14.19 14.12 10.71
CA ALA A 211 15.49 14.36 10.09
C ALA A 211 16.24 15.59 10.64
N GLU A 212 15.57 16.50 11.35
CA GLU A 212 16.26 17.60 12.04
C GLU A 212 17.12 17.13 13.22
N ASN A 213 16.85 15.93 13.75
CA ASN A 213 17.52 15.39 14.94
C ASN A 213 18.26 14.07 14.70
N VAL A 214 18.01 13.38 13.59
CA VAL A 214 18.67 12.12 13.22
C VAL A 214 19.16 12.23 11.78
N MET A 215 20.41 11.82 11.50
CA MET A 215 20.92 11.79 10.14
C MET A 215 20.01 10.90 9.28
N THR A 216 19.33 11.52 8.34
CA THR A 216 18.31 10.86 7.52
C THR A 216 18.64 11.06 6.06
N VAL A 217 18.68 9.97 5.31
CA VAL A 217 18.72 9.97 3.85
C VAL A 217 17.27 9.84 3.39
N TYR A 218 16.71 10.92 2.87
CA TYR A 218 15.32 10.96 2.40
C TYR A 218 15.30 10.82 0.89
N CYS A 219 14.54 9.85 0.39
CA CYS A 219 14.39 9.58 -1.03
C CYS A 219 12.91 9.49 -1.38
N CYS A 220 12.41 10.47 -2.12
CA CYS A 220 11.06 10.43 -2.67
C CYS A 220 11.08 9.72 -4.03
N LEU A 221 10.51 8.51 -4.07
CA LEU A 221 10.48 7.62 -5.24
C LEU A 221 9.25 7.83 -6.14
N ARG A 222 8.62 8.99 -6.02
CA ARG A 222 7.47 9.41 -6.83
C ARG A 222 7.77 9.28 -8.33
N ASP A 223 6.73 8.97 -9.12
CA ASP A 223 6.82 8.92 -10.58
C ASP A 223 7.30 10.26 -11.18
N SER A 224 8.06 10.23 -12.29
CA SER A 224 8.60 11.44 -12.94
C SER A 224 7.52 12.37 -13.47
N LYS A 225 6.33 11.86 -13.78
CA LYS A 225 5.20 12.64 -14.28
C LYS A 225 4.36 13.26 -13.17
N SER A 226 4.64 12.95 -11.90
CA SER A 226 3.83 13.45 -10.79
C SER A 226 4.30 14.82 -10.33
N SER A 227 3.35 15.75 -10.22
CA SER A 227 3.52 17.14 -9.77
C SER A 227 3.51 17.30 -8.23
N GLY A 228 3.41 16.18 -7.48
CA GLY A 228 3.24 16.18 -6.03
C GLY A 228 4.46 16.65 -5.24
N TYR A 229 4.21 17.06 -3.99
CA TYR A 229 5.25 17.49 -3.05
C TYR A 229 5.29 16.55 -1.82
N PRO A 230 6.48 16.18 -1.29
CA PRO A 230 7.83 16.56 -1.75
C PRO A 230 8.16 16.08 -3.17
N SER A 231 9.05 16.81 -3.84
CA SER A 231 9.49 16.52 -5.21
C SER A 231 10.24 15.18 -5.28
N ARG A 232 10.22 14.55 -6.45
CA ARG A 232 10.99 13.33 -6.72
C ARG A 232 12.48 13.61 -6.49
N SER A 233 13.16 12.76 -5.74
CA SER A 233 14.62 12.88 -5.53
C SER A 233 15.37 12.56 -6.82
N HIS A 234 16.45 13.30 -7.12
CA HIS A 234 17.24 13.09 -8.34
C HIS A 234 17.70 11.61 -8.51
N ILE A 235 18.15 10.99 -7.43
CA ILE A 235 18.60 9.59 -7.39
C ILE A 235 17.50 8.56 -7.70
N ALA A 236 16.22 8.95 -7.61
CA ALA A 236 15.11 8.01 -7.80
C ALA A 236 15.09 7.42 -9.21
N LYS A 237 15.69 8.08 -10.21
CA LYS A 237 15.88 7.47 -11.53
C LYS A 237 16.80 6.25 -11.45
N THR A 238 17.98 6.42 -10.88
CA THR A 238 18.99 5.37 -10.69
C THR A 238 18.49 4.20 -9.83
N LEU A 239 17.58 4.47 -8.89
CA LEU A 239 17.00 3.44 -8.02
C LEU A 239 15.80 2.69 -8.60
N LEU A 240 15.21 3.18 -9.71
CA LEU A 240 14.01 2.63 -10.32
C LEU A 240 14.23 2.13 -11.76
N ASP A 241 15.17 2.71 -12.50
CA ASP A 241 15.30 2.44 -13.93
C ASP A 241 16.19 1.21 -14.23
N GLU A 242 15.62 0.28 -15.01
CA GLU A 242 16.28 -0.79 -15.79
C GLU A 242 17.38 -1.60 -15.10
N PHE A 243 16.95 -2.40 -14.12
CA PHE A 243 17.70 -3.59 -13.73
C PHE A 243 17.39 -4.73 -14.71
N ASN A 244 18.42 -5.17 -15.40
CA ASN A 244 18.35 -6.32 -16.31
C ASN A 244 18.45 -7.68 -15.57
N HIS A 245 18.80 -7.69 -14.29
CA HIS A 245 19.06 -8.91 -13.52
C HIS A 245 18.98 -8.64 -12.00
N GLU A 246 18.54 -9.60 -11.17
CA GLU A 246 18.39 -9.41 -9.72
C GLU A 246 19.67 -8.93 -9.03
N ARG A 247 20.82 -9.48 -9.43
CA ARG A 247 22.13 -9.14 -8.87
C ARG A 247 22.47 -7.67 -9.05
N LYS A 248 22.14 -7.08 -10.20
CA LYS A 248 22.35 -5.66 -10.45
C LYS A 248 21.50 -4.81 -9.52
N ALA A 249 20.23 -5.17 -9.31
CA ALA A 249 19.35 -4.48 -8.38
C ALA A 249 19.91 -4.48 -6.95
N ILE A 250 20.29 -5.65 -6.43
CA ILE A 250 20.82 -5.79 -5.06
C ILE A 250 22.10 -4.98 -4.89
N VAL A 251 23.04 -5.10 -5.83
CA VAL A 251 24.32 -4.36 -5.78
C VAL A 251 24.08 -2.85 -5.87
N THR A 252 23.16 -2.37 -6.69
CA THR A 252 22.83 -0.95 -6.77
C THR A 252 22.27 -0.43 -5.45
N TYR A 253 21.36 -1.14 -4.79
CA TYR A 253 20.82 -0.71 -3.49
C TYR A 253 21.87 -0.74 -2.38
N LEU A 254 22.77 -1.74 -2.38
CA LEU A 254 23.91 -1.80 -1.47
C LEU A 254 24.86 -0.63 -1.69
N ALA A 255 25.20 -0.36 -2.95
CA ALA A 255 26.05 0.76 -3.31
C ALA A 255 25.41 2.10 -2.93
N TYR A 256 24.10 2.26 -3.11
CA TYR A 256 23.35 3.44 -2.68
C TYR A 256 23.48 3.67 -1.17
N ILE A 257 23.22 2.65 -0.37
CA ILE A 257 23.30 2.73 1.10
C ILE A 257 24.73 3.05 1.53
N CYS A 258 25.73 2.34 0.99
CA CYS A 258 27.14 2.54 1.32
C CYS A 258 27.62 3.95 0.90
N ALA A 259 27.29 4.41 -0.30
CA ALA A 259 27.67 5.73 -0.80
C ALA A 259 27.08 6.86 0.06
N CYS A 260 25.80 6.75 0.43
CA CYS A 260 25.17 7.72 1.33
C CYS A 260 25.82 7.70 2.71
N PHE A 261 26.13 6.51 3.24
CA PHE A 261 26.77 6.36 4.54
C PHE A 261 28.19 6.95 4.56
N GLN A 262 29.01 6.68 3.54
CA GLN A 262 30.34 7.28 3.41
C GLN A 262 30.27 8.81 3.36
N LYS A 263 29.36 9.36 2.53
CA LYS A 263 29.17 10.80 2.44
C LYS A 263 28.71 11.40 3.78
N MET A 264 27.84 10.70 4.51
CA MET A 264 27.40 11.10 5.84
C MET A 264 28.54 11.10 6.86
N GLN A 265 29.46 10.13 6.80
CA GLN A 265 30.62 10.07 7.70
C GLN A 265 31.62 11.22 7.47
N GLU A 266 31.72 11.71 6.24
CA GLU A 266 32.55 12.87 5.87
C GLU A 266 31.87 14.21 6.20
N PHE A 267 30.56 14.20 6.47
CA PHE A 267 29.77 15.39 6.68
C PHE A 267 29.98 15.97 8.09
N ASN A 268 30.47 17.22 8.12
CA ASN A 268 30.62 18.00 9.35
C ASN A 268 29.54 19.10 9.40
N GLY A 269 28.35 18.75 9.90
CA GLY A 269 27.24 19.67 10.04
C GLY A 269 26.10 19.10 10.90
N SER A 270 25.04 19.89 11.08
CA SER A 270 23.84 19.44 11.80
C SER A 270 22.97 18.53 10.94
N CYS A 271 22.12 17.70 11.55
CA CYS A 271 21.17 16.84 10.84
C CYS A 271 20.23 17.65 9.93
N LYS A 272 19.84 18.86 10.37
CA LYS A 272 19.08 19.81 9.55
C LYS A 272 19.81 20.21 8.26
N LYS A 273 21.10 20.57 8.36
CA LYS A 273 21.88 20.90 7.16
C LYS A 273 22.04 19.68 6.24
N TRP A 274 22.22 18.49 6.81
CA TRP A 274 22.29 17.24 6.05
C TRP A 274 21.03 16.98 5.23
N ILE A 275 19.84 17.07 5.84
CA ILE A 275 18.57 16.86 5.12
C ILE A 275 18.35 17.93 4.06
N ASP A 276 18.69 19.19 4.35
CA ASP A 276 18.53 20.30 3.40
C ASP A 276 19.36 20.10 2.12
N GLU A 277 20.58 19.53 2.23
CA GLU A 277 21.47 19.32 1.08
C GLU A 277 20.84 18.45 -0.01
N HIS A 278 20.02 17.46 0.35
CA HIS A 278 19.47 16.48 -0.59
C HIS A 278 17.94 16.54 -0.79
N THR A 279 17.26 17.46 -0.11
CA THR A 279 15.82 17.72 -0.27
C THR A 279 15.50 19.10 -0.84
N ASN A 280 16.41 20.07 -0.72
CA ASN A 280 16.23 21.39 -1.33
C ASN A 280 16.48 21.31 -2.85
N ASN A 281 15.52 21.79 -3.65
CA ASN A 281 15.58 21.73 -5.11
C ASN A 281 16.84 22.37 -5.72
N ASN A 282 17.44 23.35 -5.04
CA ASN A 282 18.62 24.05 -5.56
C ASN A 282 19.93 23.27 -5.35
N SER A 283 19.99 22.35 -4.38
CA SER A 283 21.22 21.65 -3.99
C SER A 283 21.15 20.13 -4.16
N GLN A 284 19.95 19.56 -4.28
CA GLN A 284 19.79 18.10 -4.30
C GLN A 284 20.55 17.44 -5.46
N GLU A 285 20.66 18.10 -6.62
CA GLU A 285 21.31 17.53 -7.80
C GLU A 285 22.80 17.26 -7.55
N ASP A 286 23.52 18.23 -6.99
CA ASP A 286 24.95 18.08 -6.69
C ASP A 286 25.19 17.02 -5.61
N PHE A 287 24.33 16.98 -4.59
CA PHE A 287 24.38 15.94 -3.57
C PHE A 287 24.23 14.55 -4.19
N TRP A 288 23.18 14.34 -5.00
CA TRP A 288 22.88 13.03 -5.57
C TRP A 288 23.88 12.62 -6.64
N LYS A 289 24.42 13.55 -7.45
CA LYS A 289 25.52 13.26 -8.38
C LYS A 289 26.78 12.77 -7.69
N ASP A 290 27.13 13.33 -6.52
CA ASP A 290 28.25 12.83 -5.72
C ASP A 290 27.98 11.40 -5.22
N VAL A 291 26.75 11.13 -4.77
CA VAL A 291 26.33 9.77 -4.36
C VAL A 291 26.43 8.80 -5.54
N GLU A 292 25.95 9.15 -6.74
CA GLU A 292 26.02 8.31 -7.95
C GLU A 292 27.46 8.01 -8.37
N ARG A 293 28.34 9.01 -8.28
CA ARG A 293 29.77 8.84 -8.52
C ARG A 293 30.39 7.82 -7.57
N ARG A 294 30.07 7.90 -6.27
CA ARG A 294 30.51 6.92 -5.26
C ARG A 294 29.92 5.53 -5.53
N MET A 295 28.63 5.47 -5.83
CA MET A 295 27.94 4.24 -6.18
C MET A 295 28.63 3.51 -7.33
N THR A 296 29.08 4.22 -8.37
CA THR A 296 29.76 3.61 -9.53
C THR A 296 30.98 2.79 -9.11
N ASN A 297 31.83 3.33 -8.23
CA ASN A 297 33.00 2.63 -7.72
C ASN A 297 32.64 1.43 -6.84
N ILE A 298 31.60 1.58 -6.00
CA ILE A 298 31.14 0.52 -5.10
C ILE A 298 30.49 -0.61 -5.91
N ILE A 299 29.69 -0.30 -6.94
CA ILE A 299 29.07 -1.29 -7.82
C ILE A 299 30.14 -2.14 -8.50
N LEU A 300 31.16 -1.51 -9.10
CA LEU A 300 32.27 -2.22 -9.76
C LEU A 300 33.00 -3.16 -8.81
N ASP A 301 33.11 -2.77 -7.55
CA ASP A 301 33.74 -3.61 -6.54
C ASP A 301 32.83 -4.76 -6.08
N LEU A 302 31.57 -4.46 -5.73
CA LEU A 302 30.62 -5.46 -5.23
C LEU A 302 30.25 -6.50 -6.28
N MET A 303 30.27 -6.15 -7.57
CA MET A 303 30.05 -7.08 -8.68
C MET A 303 31.10 -8.20 -8.76
N LYS A 304 32.26 -8.06 -8.09
CA LYS A 304 33.28 -9.12 -8.03
C LYS A 304 32.85 -10.31 -7.16
N TYR A 305 32.00 -10.07 -6.15
CA TYR A 305 31.59 -11.12 -5.21
C TYR A 305 30.49 -12.00 -5.79
N GLN A 306 30.75 -13.30 -5.88
CA GLN A 306 29.86 -14.27 -6.55
C GLN A 306 28.64 -14.70 -5.72
N SER A 307 28.61 -14.42 -4.42
CA SER A 307 27.54 -14.86 -3.52
C SER A 307 27.15 -13.76 -2.53
N ASP A 308 25.94 -13.84 -1.98
CA ASP A 308 25.46 -12.95 -0.92
C ASP A 308 26.38 -12.95 0.31
N ARG A 309 26.90 -14.12 0.68
CA ARG A 309 27.81 -14.26 1.83
C ARG A 309 29.10 -13.47 1.61
N THR A 310 29.76 -13.69 0.47
CA THR A 310 31.02 -12.98 0.16
C THR A 310 30.80 -11.49 -0.07
N MET A 311 29.62 -11.10 -0.58
CA MET A 311 29.23 -9.70 -0.70
C MET A 311 29.03 -9.04 0.67
N ALA A 312 28.33 -9.69 1.60
CA ALA A 312 28.14 -9.20 2.97
C ALA A 312 29.48 -9.01 3.69
N GLU A 313 30.41 -9.96 3.57
CA GLU A 313 31.77 -9.84 4.11
C GLU A 313 32.54 -8.67 3.46
N GLY A 314 32.43 -8.53 2.13
CA GLY A 314 33.09 -7.48 1.36
C GLY A 314 32.58 -6.07 1.66
N ILE A 315 31.33 -5.94 2.11
CA ILE A 315 30.70 -4.66 2.41
C ILE A 315 31.22 -4.04 3.71
N ASN A 316 31.69 -4.84 4.66
CA ASN A 316 32.20 -4.38 5.96
C ASN A 316 33.22 -3.23 5.82
N LYS A 317 34.09 -3.27 4.79
CA LYS A 317 35.09 -2.23 4.54
C LYS A 317 34.52 -0.83 4.30
N TYR A 318 33.26 -0.72 3.85
CA TYR A 318 32.58 0.57 3.66
C TYR A 318 32.01 1.12 4.98
N PHE A 319 32.02 0.29 6.02
CA PHE A 319 31.60 0.60 7.37
C PHE A 319 32.78 0.62 8.35
N ASP A 320 33.99 0.17 7.97
CA ASP A 320 35.20 0.20 8.81
C ASP A 320 35.79 1.62 8.91
N GLY A 321 36.18 2.04 10.12
CA GLY A 321 36.73 3.39 10.39
C GLY A 321 35.75 4.40 11.01
N GLN A 322 34.68 3.90 11.64
CA GLN A 322 33.58 4.71 12.17
C GLN A 322 34.05 5.72 13.23
N LYS A 323 33.94 7.01 12.93
CA LYS A 323 33.90 8.07 13.96
C LYS A 323 32.58 8.06 14.75
N ILE A 324 31.57 7.35 14.24
CA ILE A 324 30.24 7.21 14.84
C ILE A 324 30.22 5.92 15.67
N ILE A 325 30.92 5.92 16.81
CA ILE A 325 30.79 4.89 17.87
C ILE A 325 30.35 5.66 19.12
N ILE A 326 29.44 5.27 20.03
CA ILE A 326 28.97 3.98 20.52
C ILE A 326 27.51 4.18 20.99
N GLY A 327 26.67 3.16 20.88
CA GLY A 327 25.37 3.08 21.55
C GLY A 327 24.49 2.04 20.88
N GLU A 328 24.62 0.77 21.30
CA GLU A 328 23.81 -0.35 20.82
C GLU A 328 22.31 0.00 20.85
N GLY A 329 21.58 -0.38 19.80
CA GLY A 329 20.14 -0.17 19.70
C GLY A 329 19.69 1.27 19.54
N SER A 330 20.53 2.16 18.99
CA SER A 330 20.14 3.52 18.60
C SER A 330 20.41 3.80 17.13
N VAL A 331 19.40 4.32 16.42
CA VAL A 331 19.53 4.67 15.00
C VAL A 331 20.53 5.81 14.85
N LYS A 332 21.50 5.60 13.96
CA LYS A 332 22.50 6.59 13.56
C LYS A 332 22.20 7.16 12.18
N CYS A 333 21.69 6.33 11.28
CA CYS A 333 21.30 6.72 9.94
C CYS A 333 19.95 6.10 9.56
N LEU A 334 18.97 6.95 9.27
CA LEU A 334 17.65 6.54 8.81
C LEU A 334 17.57 6.67 7.28
N PHE A 335 17.23 5.60 6.58
CA PHE A 335 16.86 5.65 5.16
C PHE A 335 15.34 5.75 5.04
N ALA A 336 14.85 6.90 4.62
CA ALA A 336 13.43 7.13 4.38
C ALA A 336 13.11 7.02 2.88
N PHE A 337 12.47 5.93 2.48
CA PHE A 337 11.93 5.74 1.15
C PHE A 337 10.47 6.21 1.13
N ASP A 338 10.26 7.45 0.69
CA ASP A 338 8.93 8.03 0.54
C ASP A 338 8.32 7.67 -0.82
N GLU A 339 6.99 7.56 -0.90
CA GLU A 339 6.29 7.06 -2.10
C GLU A 339 6.81 5.68 -2.55
N ALA A 340 7.09 4.78 -1.60
CA ALA A 340 7.73 3.50 -1.86
C ALA A 340 6.90 2.54 -2.72
N ARG A 341 5.62 2.84 -2.99
CA ARG A 341 4.75 2.08 -3.91
C ARG A 341 5.39 1.85 -5.27
N THR A 342 6.21 2.78 -5.75
CA THR A 342 6.90 2.65 -7.03
C THR A 342 7.85 1.44 -7.05
N LEU A 343 8.46 1.08 -5.91
CA LEU A 343 9.31 -0.10 -5.77
C LEU A 343 8.52 -1.42 -5.86
N VAL A 344 7.24 -1.39 -5.50
CA VAL A 344 6.37 -2.58 -5.54
C VAL A 344 5.88 -2.83 -6.95
N ASN A 345 5.56 -1.76 -7.68
CA ASN A 345 5.01 -1.82 -9.03
C ASN A 345 6.03 -2.31 -10.07
N GLN A 346 7.30 -1.94 -9.90
CA GLN A 346 8.37 -2.34 -10.82
C GLN A 346 8.89 -3.74 -10.48
N LYS A 347 9.05 -4.59 -11.49
CA LYS A 347 9.50 -5.98 -11.33
C LYS A 347 10.72 -6.29 -12.18
N VAL A 348 11.62 -7.08 -11.61
CA VAL A 348 12.80 -7.63 -12.27
C VAL A 348 12.80 -9.12 -11.99
N GLU A 349 12.85 -9.95 -13.02
CA GLU A 349 12.79 -11.42 -12.91
C GLU A 349 11.60 -11.90 -12.05
N GLY A 350 10.45 -11.23 -12.20
CA GLY A 350 9.20 -11.58 -11.51
C GLY A 350 9.10 -11.12 -10.04
N LYS A 351 10.14 -10.54 -9.45
CA LYS A 351 10.10 -9.97 -8.09
C LYS A 351 10.09 -8.45 -8.12
N SER A 352 9.42 -7.83 -7.15
CA SER A 352 9.40 -6.36 -7.01
C SER A 352 10.78 -5.80 -6.63
N LEU A 353 11.04 -4.55 -6.99
CA LEU A 353 12.25 -3.85 -6.54
C LEU A 353 12.37 -3.76 -5.02
N PHE A 354 11.23 -3.64 -4.35
CA PHE A 354 11.16 -3.65 -2.89
C PHE A 354 11.82 -4.90 -2.28
N CYS A 355 11.70 -6.07 -2.92
CA CYS A 355 12.37 -7.30 -2.48
C CYS A 355 13.90 -7.15 -2.50
N TYR A 356 14.45 -6.46 -3.50
CA TYR A 356 15.90 -6.26 -3.64
C TYR A 356 16.43 -5.21 -2.65
N VAL A 357 15.67 -4.15 -2.36
CA VAL A 357 16.02 -3.19 -1.29
C VAL A 357 16.09 -3.91 0.06
N ARG A 358 15.10 -4.74 0.39
CA ARG A 358 15.08 -5.53 1.62
C ARG A 358 16.27 -6.50 1.72
N ARG A 359 16.61 -7.17 0.61
CA ARG A 359 17.78 -8.07 0.55
C ARG A 359 19.09 -7.29 0.73
N ALA A 360 19.21 -6.10 0.13
CA ALA A 360 20.35 -5.21 0.38
C ALA A 360 20.46 -4.82 1.86
N LEU A 361 19.36 -4.40 2.50
CA LEU A 361 19.32 -4.07 3.93
C LEU A 361 19.70 -5.27 4.83
N LYS A 362 19.31 -6.48 4.45
CA LYS A 362 19.68 -7.73 5.15
C LYS A 362 21.19 -8.03 5.09
N LEU A 363 21.84 -7.67 3.98
CA LEU A 363 23.27 -7.91 3.76
C LEU A 363 24.18 -6.88 4.46
N LEU A 364 23.60 -5.84 5.06
CA LEU A 364 24.37 -4.86 5.83
C LEU A 364 24.92 -5.49 7.11
N PRO A 365 26.08 -5.01 7.60
CA PRO A 365 26.62 -5.46 8.87
C PRO A 365 25.67 -5.09 10.01
N LYS A 366 25.55 -5.96 11.02
CA LYS A 366 24.83 -5.61 12.24
C LYS A 366 25.58 -4.53 13.02
N ASN A 367 24.87 -3.83 13.91
CA ASN A 367 25.44 -2.83 14.83
C ASN A 367 26.01 -1.57 14.17
N VAL A 368 25.68 -1.31 12.90
CA VAL A 368 26.06 -0.06 12.19
C VAL A 368 25.06 1.08 12.40
N GLY A 369 23.96 0.84 13.13
CA GLY A 369 22.95 1.86 13.41
C GLY A 369 22.11 2.30 12.21
N ILE A 370 22.07 1.51 11.14
CA ILE A 370 21.24 1.78 9.95
C ILE A 370 19.86 1.17 10.13
N PHE A 371 18.84 1.96 9.82
CA PHE A 371 17.46 1.49 9.76
C PHE A 371 16.72 2.14 8.59
N ALA A 372 15.73 1.45 8.01
CA ALA A 372 14.95 1.95 6.89
C ALA A 372 13.45 2.09 7.20
N ILE A 373 12.83 3.11 6.63
CA ILE A 373 11.38 3.35 6.70
C ILE A 373 10.85 3.47 5.27
N PHE A 374 9.79 2.72 4.99
CA PHE A 374 9.04 2.83 3.74
C PHE A 374 7.68 3.46 4.01
N THR A 375 7.31 4.48 3.24
CA THR A 375 5.97 5.05 3.30
C THR A 375 5.14 4.59 2.11
N ASP A 376 3.84 4.34 2.35
CA ASP A 376 2.86 4.20 1.29
C ASP A 376 1.60 5.01 1.64
N THR A 377 0.90 5.48 0.61
CA THR A 377 -0.38 6.19 0.68
C THR A 377 -1.57 5.28 0.42
N HIS A 378 -1.39 4.09 -0.16
CA HIS A 378 -2.47 3.13 -0.41
C HIS A 378 -2.39 1.93 0.56
N LEU A 379 -3.56 1.51 1.04
CA LEU A 379 -3.79 0.64 2.20
C LEU A 379 -3.24 -0.80 2.13
N SER A 380 -2.41 -1.14 1.14
CA SER A 380 -1.88 -2.49 0.98
C SER A 380 -0.67 -2.72 1.90
N ILE A 381 -0.94 -2.94 3.18
CA ILE A 381 0.05 -3.42 4.16
C ILE A 381 0.74 -4.69 3.61
N SER A 382 -0.01 -5.55 2.91
CA SER A 382 0.47 -6.78 2.27
C SER A 382 1.62 -6.58 1.27
N ASN A 383 1.73 -5.42 0.63
CA ASN A 383 2.82 -5.14 -0.33
C ASN A 383 4.17 -5.02 0.37
N PHE A 384 4.17 -4.50 1.60
CA PHE A 384 5.38 -4.28 2.38
C PHE A 384 5.59 -5.29 3.53
N THR A 385 4.53 -6.05 3.84
CA THR A 385 4.55 -7.24 4.71
C THR A 385 4.01 -8.46 3.96
N PRO A 386 4.75 -9.02 2.99
CA PRO A 386 4.28 -10.18 2.24
C PRO A 386 4.04 -11.37 3.18
N VAL A 387 2.93 -12.08 2.96
CA VAL A 387 2.56 -13.25 3.76
C VAL A 387 3.65 -14.32 3.65
N TYR A 388 3.93 -15.02 4.75
CA TYR A 388 5.06 -15.95 4.94
C TYR A 388 5.36 -16.88 3.74
N TYR A 389 4.33 -17.40 3.07
CA TYR A 389 4.45 -18.35 1.95
C TYR A 389 4.60 -17.70 0.56
N LEU A 390 4.45 -16.37 0.44
CA LEU A 390 4.55 -15.64 -0.82
C LEU A 390 5.88 -14.89 -1.00
N ASP A 391 6.76 -14.87 0.01
CA ASP A 391 8.05 -14.18 -0.08
C ASP A 391 9.08 -15.02 -0.85
N PRO A 392 9.42 -14.68 -2.12
CA PRO A 392 10.35 -15.46 -2.92
C PRO A 392 11.78 -15.37 -2.41
N SER A 393 12.08 -14.43 -1.49
CA SER A 393 13.40 -14.29 -0.87
C SER A 393 13.69 -15.34 0.21
N LYS A 394 12.70 -16.16 0.60
CA LYS A 394 12.83 -17.19 1.65
C LYS A 394 13.32 -18.57 1.21
N ARG A 395 13.68 -18.80 -0.07
CA ARG A 395 14.16 -20.13 -0.51
C ARG A 395 15.45 -20.62 0.20
N VAL A 396 16.03 -19.88 1.16
CA VAL A 396 17.34 -20.16 1.76
C VAL A 396 17.42 -20.00 3.29
N ALA A 397 16.37 -19.62 4.07
CA ALA A 397 16.54 -19.49 5.54
C ALA A 397 15.26 -19.70 6.38
N GLU A 398 15.34 -20.59 7.39
CA GLU A 398 14.32 -20.80 8.43
C GLU A 398 14.38 -19.76 9.57
N GLU A 399 15.54 -19.12 9.80
CA GLU A 399 15.72 -17.98 10.72
C GLU A 399 15.63 -16.61 10.00
N GLY A 400 15.25 -15.54 10.70
CA GLY A 400 15.21 -14.18 10.13
C GLY A 400 13.98 -13.93 9.25
N SER A 401 12.82 -14.40 9.70
CA SER A 401 11.62 -14.56 8.89
C SER A 401 10.51 -13.56 9.25
N GLN A 402 10.63 -12.91 10.42
CA GLN A 402 9.68 -11.93 10.92
C GLN A 402 9.94 -10.54 10.33
N LEU A 403 8.87 -9.76 10.23
CA LEU A 403 8.91 -8.34 9.88
C LEU A 403 8.51 -7.53 11.10
N PHE A 404 9.05 -6.32 11.22
CA PHE A 404 8.62 -5.40 12.26
C PHE A 404 7.18 -4.95 11.99
N ASN A 405 6.40 -4.75 13.06
CA ASN A 405 5.08 -4.16 12.95
C ASN A 405 5.19 -2.76 12.33
N PRO A 406 4.22 -2.32 11.53
CA PRO A 406 4.17 -0.95 11.02
C PRO A 406 3.99 0.08 12.14
N PHE A 407 4.43 1.31 11.87
CA PHE A 407 4.07 2.48 12.67
C PHE A 407 2.83 3.15 12.07
N TYR A 408 1.75 3.23 12.84
CA TYR A 408 0.51 3.87 12.41
C TYR A 408 0.49 5.34 12.81
N LEU A 409 0.35 6.23 11.83
CA LEU A 409 0.26 7.67 12.07
C LEU A 409 -1.21 8.07 12.33
N LEU A 410 -1.66 7.95 13.58
CA LEU A 410 -3.05 8.27 13.95
C LEU A 410 -3.20 9.65 14.58
N ASP A 411 -2.17 10.12 15.29
CA ASP A 411 -2.26 11.31 16.16
C ASP A 411 -2.18 12.64 15.41
N THR A 412 -2.11 12.60 14.07
CA THR A 412 -2.11 13.80 13.22
C THR A 412 -3.49 14.13 12.66
N VAL A 413 -4.48 13.26 12.87
CA VAL A 413 -5.87 13.55 12.54
C VAL A 413 -6.35 14.68 13.46
N ASP A 414 -7.02 15.67 12.88
CA ASP A 414 -7.54 16.85 13.59
C ASP A 414 -6.48 17.74 14.26
N ILE A 415 -5.20 17.59 13.92
CA ILE A 415 -4.08 18.31 14.57
C ILE A 415 -4.12 19.84 14.40
N ASN A 416 -4.90 20.32 13.44
CA ASN A 416 -5.05 21.75 13.20
C ASN A 416 -6.07 22.41 14.15
N ILE A 417 -6.80 21.63 14.92
CA ILE A 417 -7.78 22.11 15.89
C ILE A 417 -7.09 22.34 17.23
N GLU A 418 -7.30 23.51 17.82
CA GLU A 418 -6.95 23.77 19.21
C GLU A 418 -7.96 23.06 20.13
N MET A 419 -7.74 21.76 20.37
CA MET A 419 -8.65 20.97 21.21
C MET A 419 -8.52 21.25 22.71
N MET A 420 -7.43 21.87 23.15
CA MET A 420 -7.10 22.06 24.57
C MET A 420 -6.65 23.49 24.87
N ASP A 421 -7.20 24.06 25.94
CA ASP A 421 -6.63 25.24 26.62
C ASP A 421 -5.28 24.91 27.27
N MET A 422 -4.51 25.92 27.67
CA MET A 422 -3.38 25.81 28.60
C MET A 422 -3.72 25.00 29.88
N ASN A 423 -5.01 24.90 30.23
CA ASN A 423 -5.53 24.13 31.36
C ASN A 423 -5.99 22.70 31.03
N ARG A 424 -5.78 22.20 29.79
CA ARG A 424 -6.17 20.84 29.34
C ARG A 424 -7.67 20.50 29.41
N GLU A 425 -8.55 21.50 29.44
CA GLU A 425 -9.99 21.29 29.25
C GLU A 425 -10.34 21.18 27.75
N PHE A 426 -11.25 20.25 27.42
CA PHE A 426 -11.81 20.08 26.07
C PHE A 426 -12.58 21.34 25.69
N ARG A 427 -12.01 22.18 24.81
CA ARG A 427 -12.47 23.56 24.70
C ARG A 427 -13.51 23.84 23.61
N TYR A 428 -13.68 22.98 22.60
CA TYR A 428 -14.40 23.45 21.41
C TYR A 428 -15.23 22.40 20.69
N VAL A 429 -16.55 22.50 20.85
CA VAL A 429 -17.53 21.90 19.93
C VAL A 429 -17.94 23.00 18.94
N PRO A 430 -17.70 22.85 17.63
CA PRO A 430 -18.08 23.87 16.67
C PRO A 430 -19.59 24.07 16.64
N LYS A 431 -20.02 25.32 16.49
CA LYS A 431 -21.43 25.63 16.19
C LYS A 431 -21.74 25.20 14.75
N LEU A 432 -23.01 24.91 14.46
CA LEU A 432 -23.45 24.51 13.10
C LEU A 432 -22.96 25.49 12.01
N LYS A 433 -23.07 26.80 12.24
CA LYS A 433 -22.60 27.84 11.32
C LYS A 433 -21.08 27.82 11.09
N GLU A 434 -20.31 27.36 12.06
CA GLU A 434 -18.85 27.19 11.93
C GLU A 434 -18.54 25.87 11.21
N SER A 435 -19.32 24.81 11.44
CA SER A 435 -19.21 23.56 10.68
C SER A 435 -19.52 23.73 9.19
N GLU A 436 -20.39 24.67 8.84
CA GLU A 436 -20.69 25.04 7.44
C GLU A 436 -19.59 25.90 6.79
N ASN A 437 -18.68 26.48 7.58
CA ASN A 437 -17.61 27.32 7.09
C ASN A 437 -16.43 26.44 6.61
N PRO A 438 -16.08 26.42 5.30
CA PRO A 438 -14.99 25.60 4.80
C PRO A 438 -13.64 25.89 5.47
N GLN A 439 -13.41 27.14 5.89
CA GLN A 439 -12.18 27.54 6.57
C GLN A 439 -12.01 26.84 7.93
N HIS A 440 -13.12 26.50 8.58
CA HIS A 440 -13.13 25.75 9.83
C HIS A 440 -13.14 24.25 9.56
N PHE A 441 -13.96 23.80 8.60
CA PHE A 441 -14.09 22.39 8.23
C PHE A 441 -12.75 21.76 7.81
N PHE A 442 -11.93 22.44 7.01
CA PHE A 442 -10.63 21.89 6.56
C PHE A 442 -9.56 21.80 7.65
N GLN A 443 -9.83 22.28 8.86
CA GLN A 443 -8.95 22.05 10.01
C GLN A 443 -9.15 20.64 10.60
N TYR A 444 -10.29 20.00 10.32
CA TYR A 444 -10.59 18.62 10.71
C TYR A 444 -9.99 17.62 9.72
N GLY A 445 -9.76 16.41 10.19
CA GLY A 445 -9.28 15.28 9.43
C GLY A 445 -7.79 15.41 9.09
N ARG A 446 -7.49 15.39 7.78
CA ARG A 446 -6.12 15.35 7.29
C ARG A 446 -5.48 16.76 7.39
N PRO A 447 -4.32 16.92 8.05
CA PRO A 447 -3.67 18.22 8.23
C PRO A 447 -3.35 18.96 6.93
N LEU A 448 -3.18 18.22 5.82
CA LEU A 448 -2.93 18.79 4.50
C LEU A 448 -3.96 19.85 4.09
N TRP A 449 -5.25 19.65 4.40
CA TRP A 449 -6.31 20.55 3.93
C TRP A 449 -6.21 21.93 4.56
N GLY A 450 -6.13 22.00 5.89
CA GLY A 450 -5.87 23.26 6.60
C GLY A 450 -4.51 23.88 6.26
N ALA A 451 -3.53 23.06 5.89
CA ALA A 451 -2.23 23.57 5.43
C ALA A 451 -2.31 24.27 4.06
N LEU A 452 -3.06 23.70 3.11
CA LEU A 452 -3.26 24.29 1.78
C LEU A 452 -4.14 25.55 1.82
N LEU A 453 -5.10 25.60 2.73
CA LEU A 453 -5.96 26.77 2.94
C LEU A 453 -5.17 27.97 3.52
N SER A 454 -4.19 27.70 4.38
CA SER A 454 -3.41 28.73 5.06
C SER A 454 -1.93 28.31 5.11
N PRO A 455 -1.19 28.46 4.00
CA PRO A 455 0.16 27.95 3.88
C PRO A 455 1.18 28.80 4.64
N SER A 456 1.03 30.13 4.64
CA SER A 456 1.85 31.08 5.41
C SER A 456 1.20 32.47 5.41
N ASP A 457 1.64 33.38 6.29
CA ASP A 457 1.17 34.77 6.32
C ASP A 457 1.50 35.57 5.04
N LYS A 458 2.45 35.08 4.24
CA LYS A 458 2.97 35.78 3.05
C LYS A 458 2.41 35.26 1.73
N VAL A 459 1.71 34.12 1.74
CA VAL A 459 1.22 33.45 0.54
C VAL A 459 -0.24 33.11 0.75
N GLU A 460 -1.09 33.62 -0.11
CA GLU A 460 -2.51 33.28 -0.11
C GLU A 460 -2.69 31.79 -0.41
N GLY A 461 -3.50 31.11 0.40
CA GLY A 461 -3.76 29.68 0.23
C GLY A 461 -4.74 29.37 -0.88
N PHE A 462 -5.04 28.09 -1.04
CA PHE A 462 -6.08 27.65 -1.96
C PHE A 462 -7.46 28.03 -1.48
N LYS A 463 -8.32 28.37 -2.45
CA LYS A 463 -9.74 28.52 -2.19
C LYS A 463 -10.37 27.17 -1.81
N PRO A 464 -11.40 27.17 -0.95
CA PRO A 464 -12.11 25.96 -0.54
C PRO A 464 -12.46 25.01 -1.69
N GLU A 465 -12.95 25.52 -2.80
CA GLU A 465 -13.41 24.73 -3.95
C GLU A 465 -12.25 23.91 -4.53
N ARG A 466 -11.07 24.53 -4.65
CA ARG A 466 -9.86 23.87 -5.12
C ARG A 466 -9.38 22.77 -4.16
N ILE A 467 -9.54 22.98 -2.85
CA ILE A 467 -9.20 21.96 -1.85
C ILE A 467 -10.15 20.77 -1.95
N ILE A 468 -11.44 20.99 -2.22
CA ILE A 468 -12.41 19.91 -2.45
C ILE A 468 -12.03 19.08 -3.69
N GLU A 469 -11.70 19.73 -4.81
CA GLU A 469 -11.21 19.03 -6.01
C GLU A 469 -10.01 18.12 -5.71
N LEU A 470 -9.02 18.66 -4.99
CA LEU A 470 -7.84 17.90 -4.55
C LEU A 470 -8.19 16.77 -3.59
N ALA A 471 -9.18 16.97 -2.72
CA ALA A 471 -9.62 15.94 -1.77
C ALA A 471 -10.32 14.78 -2.48
N VAL A 472 -11.14 15.06 -3.48
CA VAL A 472 -11.80 14.04 -4.33
C VAL A 472 -10.75 13.19 -5.05
N ASP A 473 -9.74 13.82 -5.67
CA ASP A 473 -8.62 13.11 -6.32
C ASP A 473 -7.85 12.18 -5.35
N LYS A 474 -7.74 12.56 -4.07
CA LYS A 474 -7.05 11.74 -3.04
C LYS A 474 -7.93 10.69 -2.35
N LEU A 475 -9.20 10.57 -2.75
CA LEU A 475 -10.14 9.55 -2.25
C LEU A 475 -10.40 8.44 -3.28
N ILE A 476 -10.23 8.75 -4.57
CA ILE A 476 -10.27 7.82 -5.71
C ILE A 476 -8.88 7.17 -5.86
#